data_AF-A0A966F6X8-F1
#
_entry.id   AF-A0A966F6X8-F1
#
_cell.length_a   1.000
_cell.length_b   1.000
_cell.length_c   1.000
_cell.angle_alpha   90.00
_cell.angle_beta   90.00
_cell.angle_gamma   90.00
#
_symmetry.space_group_name_H-M   'P 1'
#
loop_
_entity.id
_entity.type
_entity.pdbx_description
1 polymer ?
#
loop_
_entity_poly.entity_id
_entity_poly.type
_entity_poly.pdbx_seq_one_letter_code
_entity_poly.pdbx_strand_id
1 'polypeptide(L)' 'MLTKLRPFIFLFFINVIFFLPLFYPNLKIIITPEYGGGDELLFHYPIKFAYQQTLHQNKFLFWLKNTGAGYP' A
#
# COMPACT_ATOMS: atom_id res chain seq x y z
N MET A 1 17.40 35.27 -12.26
CA MET A 1 16.24 34.66 -11.58
C MET A 1 15.76 33.40 -12.33
N LEU A 2 15.55 33.45 -13.65
CA LEU A 2 15.15 32.29 -14.46
C LEU A 2 16.08 31.07 -14.38
N THR A 3 17.39 31.27 -14.25
CA THR A 3 18.36 30.16 -14.17
C THR A 3 18.15 29.25 -12.96
N LYS A 4 17.59 29.77 -11.85
CA LYS A 4 17.25 29.00 -10.65
C LYS A 4 15.96 28.18 -10.80
N LEU A 5 15.12 28.51 -11.78
CA LEU A 5 13.85 27.80 -12.06
C LEU A 5 14.02 26.61 -13.00
N ARG A 6 15.14 26.55 -13.75
CA ARG A 6 15.45 25.44 -14.67
C ARG A 6 15.29 24.03 -14.05
N PRO A 7 15.81 23.73 -12.84
CA PRO A 7 15.64 22.39 -12.26
C PRO A 7 14.16 22.08 -11.97
N PHE A 8 13.38 23.06 -11.52
CA PHE A 8 11.95 22.88 -11.25
C PHE A 8 11.16 22.63 -12.53
N ILE A 9 11.46 23.39 -13.59
CA ILE A 9 10.85 23.21 -14.91
C ILE A 9 11.18 21.81 -15.44
N PHE A 10 12.44 21.38 -15.31
CA PHE A 10 12.88 20.05 -15.72
C PHE A 10 12.16 18.94 -14.95
N LEU A 11 12.11 19.02 -13.62
CA LEU A 11 11.39 18.06 -12.79
C LEU A 11 9.89 18.05 -13.09
N PHE A 12 9.29 19.20 -13.35
CA PHE A 12 7.89 19.29 -13.76
C PHE A 12 7.63 18.49 -15.03
N PHE A 13 8.43 18.71 -16.08
CA PHE A 13 8.26 17.95 -17.34
C PHE A 13 8.51 16.46 -17.17
N ILE A 14 9.50 16.05 -16.37
CA ILE A 14 9.73 14.63 -16.07
C ILE A 14 8.49 14.02 -15.42
N ASN A 15 7.92 14.67 -14.41
CA ASN A 15 6.74 14.16 -13.72
C ASN A 15 5.55 14.09 -14.67
N VAL A 16 5.30 15.14 -15.46
CA VAL A 16 4.22 15.14 -16.44
C VAL A 16 4.40 14.00 -17.43
N ILE A 17 5.57 13.83 -18.04
CA ILE A 17 5.81 12.76 -19.03
C ILE A 17 5.66 11.38 -18.39
N PHE A 18 6.16 11.18 -17.17
CA PHE A 18 6.07 9.91 -16.46
C PHE A 18 4.63 9.53 -16.10
N PHE A 19 3.84 10.48 -15.62
CA PHE A 19 2.47 10.23 -15.16
C PHE A 19 1.39 10.44 -16.23
N LEU A 20 1.68 11.11 -17.35
CA LEU A 20 0.73 11.35 -18.45
C LEU A 20 0.04 10.06 -18.95
N PRO A 21 0.73 8.91 -19.10
CA PRO A 21 0.09 7.67 -19.54
C PRO A 21 -0.97 7.11 -18.58
N LEU A 22 -1.07 7.64 -17.34
CA LEU A 22 -2.13 7.31 -16.39
C LEU A 22 -3.43 8.05 -16.67
N PHE A 23 -3.37 9.21 -17.33
CA PHE A 23 -4.52 10.06 -17.54
C PHE A 23 -4.99 10.08 -19.01
N TYR A 24 -4.12 9.71 -19.95
CA TYR A 24 -4.42 9.72 -21.38
C TYR A 24 -3.96 8.42 -22.10
N PRO A 25 -4.71 7.90 -23.08
CA PRO A 25 -6.02 8.36 -23.56
C PRO A 25 -7.19 7.94 -22.67
N ASN A 26 -6.99 6.95 -21.80
CA ASN A 26 -7.97 6.50 -20.82
C ASN A 26 -7.31 6.54 -19.43
N LEU A 27 -8.12 6.80 -18.41
CA LEU A 27 -7.67 6.73 -17.02
C LEU A 27 -7.20 5.31 -16.70
N LYS A 28 -5.97 5.20 -16.20
CA LYS A 28 -5.37 3.94 -15.74
C LYS A 28 -5.11 4.03 -14.25
N ILE A 29 -5.50 3.00 -13.52
CA ILE A 29 -5.10 2.81 -12.14
C ILE A 29 -3.74 2.12 -12.16
N ILE A 30 -2.73 2.69 -11.49
CA ILE A 30 -1.53 1.92 -11.14
C ILE A 30 -1.93 0.97 -10.02
N ILE A 31 -2.18 -0.28 -10.38
CA ILE A 31 -2.21 -1.35 -9.39
C ILE A 31 -0.75 -1.78 -9.24
N THR A 32 -0.09 -1.30 -8.20
CA THR A 32 1.16 -1.94 -7.77
C THR A 32 0.75 -3.32 -7.26
N PRO A 33 1.14 -4.42 -7.92
CA PRO A 33 0.88 -5.73 -7.36
C PRO A 33 1.57 -5.75 -6.01
N GLU A 34 0.79 -6.00 -4.97
CA GLU A 34 1.33 -6.18 -3.64
C GLU A 34 2.20 -7.44 -3.68
N TYR A 35 3.50 -7.23 -3.80
CA TYR A 35 4.48 -8.28 -4.04
C TYR A 35 4.70 -9.05 -2.72
N GLY A 36 3.78 -9.96 -2.40
CA GLY A 36 3.85 -10.75 -1.17
C GLY A 36 2.52 -11.13 -0.54
N GLY A 37 1.41 -10.59 -1.05
CA GLY A 37 0.12 -10.72 -0.37
C GLY A 37 0.00 -9.73 0.78
N GLY A 38 -1.18 -9.13 0.91
CA GLY A 38 -1.34 -8.04 1.87
C GLY A 38 -1.36 -8.48 3.31
N ASP A 39 -1.79 -7.56 4.15
CA ASP A 39 -2.06 -7.81 5.57
C ASP A 39 -2.89 -9.11 5.78
N GLU A 40 -3.71 -9.46 4.80
CA GLU A 40 -4.50 -10.70 4.72
C GLU A 40 -3.67 -12.01 4.64
N LEU A 41 -2.43 -11.94 4.15
CA LEU A 41 -1.50 -13.07 3.98
C LEU A 41 -0.32 -13.04 4.95
N LEU A 42 -0.19 -11.97 5.76
CA LEU A 42 0.81 -11.84 6.81
C LEU A 42 0.46 -12.69 8.05
N PHE A 43 0.36 -14.02 7.92
CA PHE A 43 0.17 -14.93 9.05
C PHE A 43 1.47 -15.16 9.86
N HIS A 44 2.05 -14.09 10.39
CA HIS A 44 3.16 -14.21 11.33
C HIS A 44 2.69 -14.85 12.64
N TYR A 45 3.62 -15.47 13.37
CA TYR A 45 3.33 -16.33 14.51
C TYR A 45 2.36 -15.72 15.55
N PRO A 46 2.49 -14.43 15.95
CA PRO A 46 1.54 -13.76 16.82
C PRO A 46 0.08 -13.80 16.34
N ILE A 47 -0.18 -13.57 15.06
CA ILE A 47 -1.53 -13.61 14.48
C ILE A 47 -2.07 -15.03 14.49
N LYS A 48 -1.25 -16.03 14.12
CA LYS A 48 -1.67 -17.45 14.17
C LYS A 48 -2.03 -17.88 15.59
N PHE A 49 -1.24 -17.47 16.58
CA PHE A 49 -1.52 -17.74 17.99
C PHE A 49 -2.81 -17.06 18.46
N ALA A 50 -3.01 -15.79 18.12
CA ALA A 50 -4.23 -15.07 18.45
C ALA A 50 -5.48 -15.69 17.80
N TYR A 51 -5.39 -16.09 16.53
CA TYR A 51 -6.46 -16.80 15.84
C TYR A 51 -6.78 -18.13 16.51
N GLN A 52 -5.76 -18.92 16.86
CA GLN A 52 -5.94 -20.18 17.57
C GLN A 52 -6.72 -19.99 18.88
N GLN A 53 -6.32 -19.03 19.71
CA GLN A 53 -6.99 -18.73 20.99
C GLN A 53 -8.45 -18.30 20.78
N THR A 54 -8.71 -17.51 19.74
CA THR A 54 -10.05 -16.95 19.47
C THR A 54 -10.99 -17.99 18.87
N LEU A 55 -10.48 -18.88 18.02
CA LEU A 55 -11.22 -20.02 17.47
C LEU A 55 -11.65 -21.00 18.56
N HIS A 56 -10.79 -21.28 19.55
CA HIS A 56 -11.18 -22.10 20.72
C HIS A 56 -12.31 -21.48 21.55
N GLN A 57 -12.56 -20.17 21.41
CA GLN A 57 -13.65 -19.46 22.06
C GLN A 57 -14.91 -19.31 21.17
N ASN A 58 -14.94 -19.95 20.00
CA ASN A 58 -15.98 -19.77 18.98
C ASN A 58 -16.20 -18.30 18.58
N LYS A 59 -15.14 -17.50 18.58
CA LYS A 59 -15.16 -16.10 18.18
C LYS A 59 -14.36 -15.90 16.91
N PHE A 60 -14.68 -14.83 16.19
CA PHE A 60 -13.84 -14.34 15.11
C PHE A 60 -12.78 -13.40 15.68
N LEU A 61 -11.55 -13.49 15.16
CA LEU A 61 -10.49 -12.58 15.54
C LEU A 61 -10.70 -11.25 14.82
N PHE A 62 -11.11 -10.23 15.56
CA PHE A 62 -11.07 -8.84 15.11
C PHE A 62 -9.67 -8.25 15.30
N TRP A 63 -9.48 -7.04 14.78
CA TRP A 63 -8.22 -6.31 14.91
C TRP A 63 -7.72 -6.25 16.37
N LEU A 64 -6.46 -6.62 16.57
CA LEU A 64 -5.79 -6.56 17.87
C LEU A 64 -4.78 -5.42 17.88
N LYS A 65 -4.86 -4.57 18.90
CA LYS A 65 -3.92 -3.46 19.14
C LYS A 65 -2.45 -3.89 19.23
N ASN A 66 -2.19 -5.16 19.55
CA ASN A 66 -0.86 -5.68 19.85
C ASN A 66 -0.33 -6.67 18.81
N THR A 67 -1.02 -6.83 17.68
CA THR A 67 -0.52 -7.62 16.55
C THR A 67 -0.22 -6.66 15.42
N GLY A 68 1.01 -6.62 14.91
CA GLY A 68 1.41 -5.80 13.76
C GLY A 68 0.81 -6.31 12.45
N ALA A 69 -0.50 -6.51 12.41
CA ALA A 69 -1.30 -7.13 11.36
C ALA A 69 -1.76 -6.14 10.29
N GLY A 70 -1.34 -4.87 10.37
CA GLY A 70 -1.82 -3.83 9.47
C GLY A 70 -3.13 -3.17 9.91
N TYR A 71 -3.89 -2.66 8.94
CA TYR A 71 -5.11 -1.86 9.15
C TYR A 71 -6.27 -2.69 9.77
N PRO A 72 -7.26 -2.03 10.42
CA PRO A 72 -8.39 -2.72 11.08
C PRO A 72 -9.22 -3.61 10.16
#